data_AF-K6VM29-F1
#
_entry.id   AF-K6VM29-F1
#
_cell.length_a   1.000
_cell.length_b   1.000
_cell.length_c   1.000
_cell.angle_alpha   90.00
_cell.angle_beta   90.00
_cell.angle_gamma   90.00
#
_symmetry.space_group_name_H-M   'P 1'
#
loop_
_entity.id
_entity.type
_entity.pdbx_description
1 polymer ?
#
loop_
_entity_poly.entity_id
_entity_poly.type
_entity_poly.pdbx_seq_one_letter_code
_entity_poly.pdbx_strand_id
1 'polypeptide(L)'
;MTPMIFDALLALVFAAYAMIGYRRGLVLTAFSAVGFLVGAGLALWLLPGPIANFTAQAHSGLLAAPWAGPLLLVVGLFVLGTIGQSLLTRLAWPLRRGLHRGGIGPLDDVLGSVLTVLVVITIAWFGAGLLRGAAPNTVGATISQSQVLSAIDRAMPPQSDRLLGRVLLTLDRYGVPRAFDGIRAEPIVPVDPADEAAANTPAIQGVVDSVWQVDALALACGRSQEGSGWVAGPGLVVTNAHVVAGAEQVTLVHGVRRVSAEVVAFDPDRDLAVLSANLPASARVLPLGDALSHGDSAVVAGYPGGGPYRVQAARVRGEVNARGDDIYGRSGVTRELYALRAGVRPGNSGGPLLRTDGSVAGVIFARSLDDPQTAYALTNNELEPVLAQARAASAPVGTGRCAA
;
A
#
# COMPACT_ATOMS: atom_id res chain seq x y z
N MET A 1 1.29 3.86 24.60
CA MET A 1 1.49 2.52 25.23
C MET A 1 2.81 2.01 24.72
N THR A 2 3.73 1.57 25.58
CA THR A 2 5.04 1.10 25.11
C THR A 2 4.91 -0.27 24.43
N PRO A 3 5.76 -0.61 23.45
CA PRO A 3 5.70 -1.90 22.73
C PRO A 3 5.72 -3.10 23.67
N MET A 4 6.49 -3.02 24.77
CA MET A 4 6.54 -4.06 25.80
C MET A 4 5.21 -4.27 26.53
N ILE A 5 4.47 -3.21 26.83
CA ILE A 5 3.15 -3.32 27.48
C ILE A 5 2.16 -3.95 26.51
N PHE A 6 2.23 -3.58 25.23
CA PHE A 6 1.39 -4.16 24.19
C PHE A 6 1.67 -5.66 24.02
N ASP A 7 2.94 -6.07 23.96
CA ASP A 7 3.35 -7.47 23.85
C ASP A 7 2.92 -8.30 25.08
N ALA A 8 3.04 -7.74 26.30
CA ALA A 8 2.58 -8.39 27.52
C ALA A 8 1.06 -8.58 27.55
N LEU A 9 0.29 -7.59 27.08
CA LEU A 9 -1.15 -7.70 26.92
C LEU A 9 -1.53 -8.77 25.90
N LEU A 10 -0.82 -8.82 24.76
CA LEU A 10 -1.06 -9.83 23.72
C LEU A 10 -0.80 -11.25 24.25
N ALA A 11 0.29 -11.44 24.99
CA ALA A 11 0.62 -12.72 25.62
C ALA A 11 -0.45 -13.14 26.65
N LEU A 12 -0.95 -12.20 27.45
CA LEU A 12 -2.02 -12.47 28.41
C LEU A 12 -3.34 -12.85 27.71
N VAL A 13 -3.65 -12.18 26.60
CA VAL A 13 -4.79 -12.55 25.74
C VAL A 13 -4.60 -13.96 25.19
N PHE A 14 -3.43 -14.30 24.64
CA PHE A 14 -3.17 -15.65 24.13
C PHE A 14 -3.29 -16.72 25.23
N ALA A 15 -2.76 -16.46 26.43
CA ALA A 15 -2.91 -17.38 27.57
C ALA A 15 -4.38 -17.55 27.99
N ALA A 16 -5.15 -16.45 28.04
CA ALA A 16 -6.58 -16.50 28.35
C ALA A 16 -7.36 -17.32 27.31
N TYR A 17 -7.09 -17.11 26.03
CA TYR A 17 -7.73 -17.84 24.95
C TYR A 17 -7.26 -19.29 24.85
N ALA A 18 -6.02 -19.61 25.22
CA ALA A 18 -5.57 -20.99 25.38
C ALA A 18 -6.40 -21.73 26.44
N MET A 19 -6.66 -21.09 27.60
CA MET A 19 -7.51 -21.64 28.64
C MET A 19 -8.98 -21.81 28.17
N ILE A 20 -9.50 -20.85 27.40
CA ILE A 20 -10.84 -20.96 26.80
C ILE A 20 -10.90 -22.13 25.80
N GLY A 21 -9.89 -22.25 24.94
CA GLY A 21 -9.78 -23.33 23.96
C GLY A 21 -9.67 -24.70 24.62
N TYR A 22 -8.90 -24.81 25.70
CA TYR A 22 -8.80 -26.03 26.51
C TYR A 22 -10.17 -26.46 27.07
N ARG A 23 -10.97 -25.51 27.58
CA ARG A 23 -12.30 -25.81 28.12
C ARG A 23 -13.33 -26.17 27.04
N ARG A 24 -13.17 -25.64 25.83
CA ARG A 24 -14.10 -25.82 24.70
C ARG A 24 -13.82 -27.08 23.89
N GLY A 25 -12.57 -27.51 23.78
CA GLY A 25 -12.18 -28.65 22.96
C GLY A 25 -12.08 -28.33 21.46
N LEU A 26 -11.31 -29.14 20.73
CA LEU A 26 -10.99 -28.98 19.31
C LEU A 26 -12.24 -28.95 18.45
N VAL A 27 -13.19 -29.84 18.69
CA VAL A 27 -14.41 -29.94 17.86
C VAL A 27 -15.21 -28.65 17.90
N LEU A 28 -15.47 -28.10 19.09
CA LEU A 28 -16.22 -26.85 19.20
C LEU A 28 -15.42 -25.68 18.64
N THR A 29 -14.10 -25.64 18.87
CA THR A 29 -13.22 -24.59 18.34
C THR A 29 -13.16 -24.61 16.82
N ALA A 30 -13.00 -25.77 16.19
CA ALA A 30 -12.90 -25.91 14.74
C ALA A 30 -14.19 -25.47 14.05
N PHE A 31 -15.34 -25.95 14.53
CA PHE A 31 -16.64 -25.55 13.99
C PHE A 31 -16.94 -24.07 14.25
N SER A 32 -16.48 -23.51 15.38
CA SER A 32 -16.60 -22.08 15.65
C SER A 32 -15.80 -21.23 14.65
N ALA A 33 -14.57 -21.64 14.36
CA ALA A 33 -13.69 -20.95 13.43
C ALA A 33 -14.22 -21.04 11.99
N VAL A 34 -14.63 -22.23 11.55
CA VAL A 34 -15.25 -22.43 10.22
C VAL A 34 -16.53 -21.61 10.12
N GLY A 35 -17.37 -21.61 11.15
CA GLY A 35 -18.61 -20.83 11.17
C GLY A 35 -18.35 -19.33 11.06
N PHE A 36 -17.33 -18.83 11.77
CA PHE A 36 -16.93 -17.43 11.66
C PHE A 36 -16.42 -17.08 10.28
N LEU A 37 -15.55 -17.90 9.69
CA LEU A 37 -14.97 -17.65 8.36
C LEU A 37 -16.04 -17.68 7.27
N VAL A 38 -16.96 -18.63 7.32
CA VAL A 38 -18.09 -18.69 6.37
C VAL A 38 -18.99 -17.47 6.53
N GLY A 39 -19.32 -17.08 7.77
CA GLY A 39 -20.13 -15.89 8.03
C GLY A 39 -19.46 -14.59 7.58
N ALA A 40 -18.17 -14.43 7.85
CA ALA A 40 -17.38 -13.28 7.39
C ALA A 40 -17.21 -13.27 5.86
N GLY A 41 -17.00 -14.42 5.23
CA GLY A 41 -16.96 -14.53 3.77
C GLY A 41 -18.28 -14.11 3.12
N LEU A 42 -19.41 -14.50 3.71
CA LEU A 42 -20.73 -14.03 3.28
C LEU A 42 -20.90 -12.53 3.46
N ALA A 43 -20.38 -11.94 4.54
CA ALA A 43 -20.37 -10.49 4.73
C ALA A 43 -19.59 -9.76 3.62
N LEU A 44 -18.40 -10.26 3.24
CA LEU A 44 -17.63 -9.67 2.13
C LEU A 44 -18.38 -9.72 0.79
N TRP A 45 -19.21 -10.75 0.58
CA TRP A 45 -19.99 -10.88 -0.63
C TRP A 45 -21.27 -10.03 -0.62
N LEU A 46 -21.97 -9.98 0.51
CA LEU A 46 -23.31 -9.36 0.61
C LEU A 46 -23.28 -7.87 0.94
N LEU A 47 -22.32 -7.41 1.74
CA LEU A 47 -22.38 -6.07 2.34
C LEU A 47 -21.79 -4.90 1.53
N PRO A 48 -20.80 -5.07 0.62
CA PRO A 48 -20.20 -3.92 -0.06
C PRO A 48 -21.20 -3.05 -0.83
N GLY A 49 -22.11 -3.65 -1.58
CA GLY A 49 -23.13 -2.92 -2.35
C GLY A 49 -24.09 -2.12 -1.46
N PRO A 50 -24.77 -2.75 -0.48
CA PRO A 50 -25.62 -2.04 0.46
C PRO A 50 -24.90 -0.93 1.24
N ILE A 51 -23.67 -1.18 1.70
CA ILE A 51 -22.88 -0.17 2.43
C ILE A 51 -22.53 1.01 1.53
N ALA A 52 -22.12 0.75 0.28
CA ALA A 52 -21.80 1.81 -0.67
C ALA A 52 -23.03 2.69 -0.95
N ASN A 53 -24.20 2.07 -1.18
CA ASN A 53 -25.45 2.81 -1.42
C ASN A 53 -25.88 3.62 -0.18
N PHE A 54 -25.76 3.04 1.00
CA PHE A 54 -26.14 3.67 2.26
C PHE A 54 -25.22 4.86 2.62
N THR A 55 -23.91 4.69 2.44
CA THR A 55 -22.93 5.76 2.71
C THR A 55 -22.96 6.85 1.65
N ALA A 56 -23.31 6.55 0.39
CA ALA A 56 -23.49 7.54 -0.66
C ALA A 56 -24.69 8.47 -0.42
N GLN A 57 -25.74 8.00 0.26
CA GLN A 57 -26.93 8.79 0.59
C GLN A 57 -26.72 9.71 1.82
N ALA A 58 -25.65 9.50 2.58
CA ALA A 58 -25.34 10.32 3.75
C ALA A 58 -24.64 11.61 3.32
N HIS A 59 -25.36 12.74 3.31
CA HIS A 59 -24.82 14.04 2.89
C HIS A 59 -24.08 14.81 3.99
N SER A 60 -24.29 14.48 5.27
CA SER A 60 -23.56 15.08 6.41
C SER A 60 -23.58 14.18 7.65
N GLY A 61 -22.61 14.35 8.55
CA GLY A 61 -22.50 13.60 9.81
C GLY A 61 -21.53 12.41 9.78
N LEU A 62 -21.54 11.61 10.85
CA LEU A 62 -20.59 10.50 11.08
C LEU A 62 -20.63 9.43 9.98
N LEU A 63 -21.78 9.23 9.34
CA LEU A 63 -21.97 8.22 8.27
C LEU A 63 -21.52 8.70 6.89
N ALA A 64 -21.33 10.01 6.71
CA ALA A 64 -20.75 10.61 5.49
C ALA A 64 -19.21 10.60 5.52
N ALA A 65 -18.62 10.23 6.66
CA ALA A 65 -17.18 10.24 6.82
C ALA A 65 -16.50 9.14 5.97
N PRO A 66 -15.28 9.38 5.44
CA PRO A 66 -14.58 8.39 4.61
C PRO A 66 -14.36 7.03 5.28
N TRP A 67 -14.25 7.01 6.61
CA TRP A 67 -14.05 5.80 7.42
C TRP A 67 -15.34 5.02 7.71
N ALA A 68 -16.53 5.59 7.44
CA ALA A 68 -17.80 4.99 7.83
C ALA A 68 -18.10 3.68 7.07
N GLY A 69 -17.89 3.66 5.75
CA GLY A 69 -18.04 2.45 4.94
C GLY A 69 -17.12 1.30 5.39
N PRO A 70 -15.80 1.53 5.51
CA PRO A 70 -14.86 0.58 6.10
C PRO A 70 -15.31 0.03 7.45
N LEU A 71 -15.71 0.93 8.36
CA LEU A 71 -16.14 0.54 9.70
C LEU A 71 -17.40 -0.34 9.67
N LEU A 72 -18.41 0.02 8.87
CA LEU A 72 -19.63 -0.76 8.69
C LEU A 72 -19.34 -2.15 8.11
N LEU A 73 -18.39 -2.26 7.19
CA LEU A 73 -17.98 -3.53 6.62
C LEU A 73 -17.33 -4.40 7.69
N VAL A 74 -16.40 -3.85 8.47
CA VAL A 74 -15.76 -4.55 9.60
C VAL A 74 -16.79 -5.03 10.61
N VAL A 75 -17.71 -4.15 11.03
CA VAL A 75 -18.80 -4.51 11.94
C VAL A 75 -19.65 -5.64 11.36
N GLY A 76 -20.01 -5.55 10.08
CA GLY A 76 -20.78 -6.58 9.38
C GLY A 76 -20.07 -7.93 9.31
N LEU A 77 -18.75 -7.96 9.09
CA LEU A 77 -17.92 -9.16 9.13
C LEU A 77 -18.00 -9.83 10.50
N PHE A 78 -17.88 -9.06 11.58
CA PHE A 78 -17.99 -9.58 12.95
C PHE A 78 -19.40 -10.09 13.26
N VAL A 79 -20.44 -9.38 12.84
CA VAL A 79 -21.84 -9.78 13.09
C VAL A 79 -22.15 -11.09 12.37
N LEU A 80 -21.95 -11.16 11.05
CA LEU A 80 -22.25 -12.37 10.28
C LEU A 80 -21.31 -13.52 10.65
N GLY A 81 -20.04 -13.24 10.96
CA GLY A 81 -19.11 -14.22 11.51
C GLY A 81 -19.61 -14.82 12.83
N THR A 82 -20.06 -13.98 13.78
CA THR A 82 -20.58 -14.46 15.07
C THR A 82 -21.85 -15.29 14.92
N ILE A 83 -22.70 -14.94 13.96
CA ILE A 83 -23.90 -15.72 13.61
C ILE A 83 -23.50 -17.10 13.07
N GLY A 84 -22.60 -17.15 12.08
CA GLY A 84 -22.11 -18.41 11.51
C GLY A 84 -21.42 -19.29 12.55
N GLN A 85 -20.58 -18.69 13.41
CA GLN A 85 -19.98 -19.35 14.57
C GLN A 85 -21.03 -19.98 15.48
N SER A 86 -22.10 -19.25 15.80
CA SER A 86 -23.16 -19.72 16.71
C SER A 86 -23.96 -20.87 16.11
N LEU A 87 -24.18 -20.86 14.79
CA LEU A 87 -24.86 -21.93 14.06
C LEU A 87 -24.04 -23.22 14.05
N LEU A 88 -22.76 -23.15 13.63
CA LEU A 88 -21.93 -24.35 13.47
C LEU A 88 -21.54 -24.98 14.82
N THR A 89 -21.38 -24.17 15.87
CA THR A 89 -21.10 -24.70 17.22
C THR A 89 -22.29 -25.48 17.80
N ARG A 90 -23.54 -25.11 17.48
CA ARG A 90 -24.73 -25.90 17.85
C ARG A 90 -24.72 -27.28 17.18
N LEU A 91 -24.29 -27.35 15.92
CA LEU A 91 -24.17 -28.61 15.17
C LEU A 91 -23.02 -29.50 15.69
N ALA A 92 -21.98 -28.90 16.27
CA ALA A 92 -20.80 -29.60 16.78
C ALA A 92 -20.98 -30.16 18.21
N TRP A 93 -21.96 -29.68 18.97
CA TRP A 93 -22.17 -30.09 20.36
C TRP A 93 -22.48 -31.59 20.57
N PRO A 94 -23.28 -32.26 19.70
CA PRO A 94 -23.47 -33.70 19.76
C PRO A 94 -22.16 -34.48 19.50
N LEU A 95 -21.35 -34.01 18.56
CA LEU A 95 -20.09 -34.66 18.18
C LEU A 95 -19.09 -34.66 19.34
N ARG A 96 -18.91 -33.51 20.01
CA ARG A 96 -18.04 -33.40 21.20
C ARG A 96 -18.51 -34.32 22.34
N ARG A 97 -19.83 -34.39 22.60
CA ARG A 97 -20.37 -35.30 23.63
C ARG A 97 -20.07 -36.77 23.32
N GLY A 98 -19.99 -37.15 22.06
CA GLY A 98 -19.55 -38.49 21.64
C GLY A 98 -18.08 -38.76 22.02
N LEU A 99 -17.18 -37.82 21.74
CA LEU A 99 -15.74 -37.96 22.00
C LEU A 99 -15.40 -38.08 23.48
N HIS A 100 -16.02 -37.25 24.35
CA HIS A 100 -15.78 -37.33 25.79
C HIS A 100 -16.30 -38.63 26.41
N ARG A 101 -17.38 -39.21 25.86
CA ARG A 101 -17.85 -40.55 26.29
C ARG A 101 -16.91 -41.67 25.85
N GLY A 102 -16.18 -41.48 24.75
CA GLY A 102 -15.20 -42.43 24.22
C GLY A 102 -13.80 -42.34 24.84
N GLY A 103 -13.60 -41.51 25.88
CA GLY A 103 -12.32 -41.41 26.62
C GLY A 103 -11.23 -40.55 25.96
N ILE A 104 -11.47 -40.00 24.77
CA ILE A 104 -10.52 -39.13 24.03
C ILE A 104 -10.70 -37.63 24.31
N GLY A 105 -11.52 -37.29 25.31
CA GLY A 105 -11.77 -35.91 25.75
C GLY A 105 -10.52 -35.07 26.06
N PRO A 106 -9.52 -35.60 26.79
CA PRO A 106 -8.30 -34.84 27.09
C PRO A 106 -7.51 -34.42 25.83
N LEU A 107 -7.54 -35.24 24.78
CA LEU A 107 -6.91 -34.90 23.51
C LEU A 107 -7.69 -33.80 22.77
N ASP A 108 -9.03 -33.86 22.78
CA ASP A 108 -9.91 -32.80 22.25
C ASP A 108 -9.63 -31.47 22.95
N ASP A 109 -9.52 -31.47 24.28
CA ASP A 109 -9.25 -30.28 25.09
C ASP A 109 -7.86 -29.68 24.77
N VAL A 110 -6.80 -30.49 24.75
CA VAL A 110 -5.44 -30.01 24.41
C VAL A 110 -5.39 -29.45 22.99
N LEU A 111 -5.89 -30.19 21.99
CA LEU A 111 -5.90 -29.72 20.60
C LEU A 111 -6.79 -28.48 20.42
N GLY A 112 -7.86 -28.34 21.21
CA GLY A 112 -8.71 -27.16 21.25
C GLY A 112 -7.99 -25.90 21.73
N SER A 113 -7.10 -26.02 22.71
CA SER A 113 -6.24 -24.93 23.17
C SER A 113 -5.30 -24.45 22.07
N VAL A 114 -4.62 -25.37 21.38
CA VAL A 114 -3.71 -25.07 20.27
C VAL A 114 -4.45 -24.37 19.14
N LEU A 115 -5.58 -24.93 18.70
CA LEU A 115 -6.35 -24.34 17.61
C LEU A 115 -6.90 -22.95 17.96
N THR A 116 -7.33 -22.73 19.19
CA THR A 116 -7.84 -21.41 19.61
C THR A 116 -6.73 -20.37 19.61
N VAL A 117 -5.54 -20.72 20.11
CA VAL A 117 -4.38 -19.83 20.05
C VAL A 117 -4.02 -19.49 18.60
N LEU A 118 -3.99 -20.48 17.71
CA LEU A 118 -3.73 -20.25 16.28
C LEU A 118 -4.77 -19.29 15.66
N VAL A 119 -6.06 -19.51 15.93
CA VAL A 119 -7.14 -18.63 15.42
C VAL A 119 -6.98 -17.20 15.93
N VAL A 120 -6.70 -17.02 17.22
CA VAL A 120 -6.52 -15.69 17.82
C VAL A 120 -5.27 -15.00 17.29
N ILE A 121 -4.19 -15.74 17.06
CA ILE A 121 -2.98 -15.26 16.39
C ILE A 121 -3.32 -14.76 14.98
N THR A 122 -4.08 -15.53 14.19
CA THR A 122 -4.48 -15.14 12.83
C THR A 122 -5.37 -13.89 12.84
N ILE A 123 -6.35 -13.81 13.75
CA ILE A 123 -7.22 -12.62 13.89
C ILE A 123 -6.41 -11.40 14.31
N ALA A 124 -5.50 -11.55 15.27
CA ALA A 124 -4.65 -10.45 15.74
C ALA A 124 -3.74 -9.94 14.61
N TRP A 125 -3.13 -10.85 13.84
CA TRP A 125 -2.30 -10.52 12.68
C TRP A 125 -3.11 -9.77 11.61
N PHE A 126 -4.27 -10.30 11.22
CA PHE A 126 -5.12 -9.68 10.20
C PHE A 126 -5.67 -8.32 10.66
N GLY A 127 -6.12 -8.23 11.91
CA GLY A 127 -6.60 -6.99 12.51
C GLY A 127 -5.51 -5.93 12.64
N ALA A 128 -4.28 -6.32 13.01
CA ALA A 128 -3.14 -5.43 13.05
C ALA A 128 -2.83 -4.82 11.67
N GLY A 129 -2.87 -5.64 10.61
CA GLY A 129 -2.71 -5.18 9.24
C GLY A 129 -3.77 -4.17 8.80
N LEU A 130 -5.04 -4.44 9.13
CA LEU A 130 -6.16 -3.53 8.84
C LEU A 130 -6.03 -2.20 9.59
N LEU A 131 -5.74 -2.27 10.88
CA LEU A 131 -5.62 -1.10 11.74
C LEU A 131 -4.41 -0.26 11.36
N ARG A 132 -3.31 -0.85 10.89
CA ARG A 132 -2.14 -0.07 10.45
C ARG A 132 -2.46 0.84 9.27
N GLY A 133 -3.28 0.38 8.32
CA GLY A 133 -3.68 1.20 7.17
C GLY A 133 -4.74 2.27 7.49
N ALA A 134 -5.57 2.04 8.52
CA ALA A 134 -6.75 2.88 8.80
C ALA A 134 -6.66 3.72 10.09
N ALA A 135 -5.77 3.39 11.02
CA ALA A 135 -5.71 4.02 12.34
C ALA A 135 -4.80 5.28 12.34
N PRO A 136 -5.00 6.20 13.30
CA PRO A 136 -4.08 7.32 13.51
C PRO A 136 -2.63 6.84 13.74
N ASN A 137 -1.65 7.62 13.28
CA ASN A 137 -0.21 7.27 13.23
C ASN A 137 0.37 6.70 14.54
N THR A 138 -0.19 7.04 15.70
CA THR A 138 0.24 6.53 17.02
C THR A 138 -0.05 5.04 17.22
N VAL A 139 -1.14 4.53 16.63
CA VAL A 139 -1.55 3.12 16.71
C VAL A 139 -0.74 2.28 15.72
N GLY A 140 -0.56 2.78 14.49
CA GLY A 140 0.26 2.12 13.46
C GLY A 140 1.70 1.89 13.92
N ALA A 141 2.33 2.92 14.51
CA ALA A 141 3.70 2.81 15.05
C ALA A 141 3.80 1.82 16.23
N THR A 142 2.76 1.70 17.07
CA THR A 142 2.76 0.74 18.18
C THR A 142 2.63 -0.71 17.67
N ILE A 143 1.83 -0.91 16.61
CA ILE A 143 1.66 -2.22 15.96
C ILE A 143 2.97 -2.66 15.29
N SER A 144 3.62 -1.76 14.54
CA SER A 144 4.81 -2.09 13.76
C SER A 144 6.04 -2.40 14.64
N GLN A 145 6.11 -1.83 15.84
CA GLN A 145 7.19 -2.06 16.81
C GLN A 145 6.98 -3.30 17.72
N SER A 146 5.87 -4.03 17.59
CA SER A 146 5.58 -5.23 18.40
C SER A 146 6.46 -6.40 17.98
N GLN A 147 7.16 -7.03 18.94
CA GLN A 147 7.98 -8.22 18.67
C GLN A 147 7.10 -9.45 18.45
N VAL A 148 5.98 -9.54 19.16
CA VAL A 148 5.05 -10.67 19.04
C VAL A 148 4.38 -10.67 17.67
N LEU A 149 3.88 -9.52 17.20
CA LEU A 149 3.29 -9.42 15.86
C LEU A 149 4.34 -9.64 14.76
N SER A 150 5.56 -9.14 14.93
CA SER A 150 6.68 -9.39 13.99
C SER A 150 7.10 -10.87 13.94
N ALA A 151 7.00 -11.60 15.05
CA ALA A 151 7.23 -13.05 15.07
C ALA A 151 6.10 -13.82 14.37
N ILE A 152 4.85 -13.40 14.59
CA ILE A 152 3.68 -13.96 13.92
C ILE A 152 3.76 -13.74 12.41
N ASP A 153 4.06 -12.52 11.97
CA ASP A 153 4.23 -12.17 10.55
C ASP A 153 5.23 -13.08 9.83
N ARG A 154 6.39 -13.31 10.46
CA ARG A 154 7.43 -14.22 9.92
C ARG A 154 6.98 -15.68 9.81
N ALA A 155 6.02 -16.09 10.65
CA ALA A 155 5.48 -17.45 10.65
C ALA A 155 4.29 -17.63 9.68
N MET A 156 3.69 -16.54 9.20
CA MET A 156 2.54 -16.60 8.30
C MET A 156 2.97 -16.96 6.87
N PRO A 157 2.18 -17.77 6.13
CA PRO A 157 2.49 -18.09 4.74
C PRO A 157 2.46 -16.83 3.87
N PRO A 158 3.37 -16.65 2.90
CA PRO A 158 3.42 -15.44 2.05
C PRO A 158 2.17 -15.21 1.19
N GLN A 159 1.26 -16.19 1.12
CA GLN A 159 -0.03 -16.06 0.44
C GLN A 159 -1.05 -15.24 1.26
N SER A 160 -0.90 -15.14 2.59
CA SER A 160 -1.85 -14.44 3.46
C SER A 160 -1.79 -12.92 3.29
N ASP A 161 -0.61 -12.37 2.95
CA ASP A 161 -0.42 -10.95 2.67
C ASP A 161 -1.33 -10.45 1.54
N ARG A 162 -1.60 -11.31 0.55
CA ARG A 162 -2.48 -11.00 -0.60
C ARG A 162 -3.94 -10.79 -0.20
N LEU A 163 -4.43 -11.55 0.80
CA LEU A 163 -5.80 -11.41 1.28
C LEU A 163 -6.00 -10.11 2.06
N LEU A 164 -5.02 -9.77 2.88
CA LEU A 164 -5.00 -8.51 3.62
C LEU A 164 -4.84 -7.30 2.70
N GLY A 165 -3.95 -7.39 1.70
CA GLY A 165 -3.75 -6.38 0.67
C GLY A 165 -5.04 -6.07 -0.10
N ARG A 166 -5.78 -7.10 -0.57
CA ARG A 166 -7.07 -6.91 -1.27
C ARG A 166 -8.11 -6.18 -0.43
N VAL A 167 -8.21 -6.51 0.86
CA VAL A 167 -9.16 -5.84 1.75
C VAL A 167 -8.71 -4.40 1.99
N LEU A 168 -7.44 -4.16 2.28
CA LEU A 168 -6.91 -2.82 2.51
C LEU A 168 -7.02 -1.89 1.28
N LEU A 169 -6.79 -2.40 0.08
CA LEU A 169 -6.94 -1.66 -1.18
C LEU A 169 -8.41 -1.30 -1.46
N THR A 170 -9.35 -2.13 -1.01
CA THR A 170 -10.79 -1.80 -1.07
C THR A 170 -11.17 -0.69 -0.09
N LEU A 171 -10.41 -0.54 1.01
CA LEU A 171 -10.68 0.44 2.07
C LEU A 171 -9.97 1.79 1.84
N ASP A 172 -8.78 1.79 1.23
CA ASP A 172 -8.00 3.01 0.98
C ASP A 172 -8.29 3.54 -0.44
N ARG A 173 -9.16 4.56 -0.52
CA ARG A 173 -9.67 5.15 -1.76
C ARG A 173 -8.61 5.93 -2.57
N TYR A 174 -7.32 5.74 -2.28
CA TYR A 174 -6.22 6.58 -2.75
C TYR A 174 -5.08 5.87 -3.49
N GLY A 175 -5.15 4.55 -3.73
CA GLY A 175 -4.35 3.88 -4.76
C GLY A 175 -2.83 4.12 -4.73
N VAL A 176 -2.24 4.36 -3.56
CA VAL A 176 -0.78 4.56 -3.45
C VAL A 176 -0.11 3.19 -3.32
N PRO A 177 0.89 2.86 -4.15
CA PRO A 177 1.64 1.63 -4.01
C PRO A 177 2.33 1.56 -2.64
N ARG A 178 2.55 0.35 -2.14
CA ARG A 178 3.32 0.10 -0.91
C ARG A 178 4.74 -0.28 -1.28
N ALA A 179 5.72 0.28 -0.58
CA ALA A 179 7.11 -0.10 -0.76
C ALA A 179 7.41 -1.47 -0.12
N PHE A 180 6.75 -1.82 0.99
CA PHE A 180 7.00 -3.03 1.76
C PHE A 180 5.72 -3.86 1.94
N ASP A 181 5.86 -5.18 1.87
CA ASP A 181 4.80 -6.14 2.20
C ASP A 181 4.74 -6.43 3.72
N GLY A 182 3.59 -6.94 4.18
CA GLY A 182 3.39 -7.50 5.53
C GLY A 182 3.14 -6.46 6.62
N ILE A 183 3.32 -6.86 7.89
CA ILE A 183 3.09 -5.99 9.07
C ILE A 183 4.37 -5.56 9.80
N ARG A 184 5.55 -5.73 9.20
CA ARG A 184 6.83 -5.30 9.82
C ARG A 184 7.01 -3.79 9.76
N ALA A 185 7.68 -3.22 10.75
CA ALA A 185 8.07 -1.81 10.71
C ALA A 185 8.95 -1.51 9.50
N GLU A 186 8.66 -0.39 8.85
CA GLU A 186 9.52 0.13 7.80
C GLU A 186 10.86 0.58 8.41
N PRO A 187 12.01 0.28 7.75
CA PRO A 187 13.31 0.71 8.24
C PRO A 187 13.48 2.22 8.00
N ILE A 188 13.09 3.04 8.98
CA ILE A 188 13.17 4.49 8.91
C ILE A 188 14.41 4.97 9.65
N VAL A 189 15.46 5.30 8.89
CA VAL A 189 16.68 5.89 9.45
C VAL A 189 16.42 7.37 9.79
N PRO A 190 16.74 7.83 11.01
CA PRO A 190 16.64 9.24 11.37
C PRO A 190 17.58 10.10 10.52
N VAL A 191 17.10 11.28 10.14
CA VAL A 191 17.87 12.32 9.45
C VAL A 191 17.37 13.70 9.85
N ASP A 192 18.20 14.70 9.66
CA ASP A 192 17.83 16.11 9.84
C ASP A 192 16.63 16.50 8.96
N PRO A 193 15.88 17.56 9.34
CA PRO A 193 14.86 18.13 8.48
C PRO A 193 15.40 18.50 7.08
N ALA A 194 14.52 18.52 6.09
CA ALA A 194 14.89 18.96 4.76
C ALA A 194 15.32 20.43 4.75
N ASP A 195 16.36 20.75 3.98
CA ASP A 195 16.84 22.10 3.79
C ASP A 195 15.98 22.81 2.74
N GLU A 196 15.13 23.75 3.17
CA GLU A 196 14.24 24.50 2.28
C GLU A 196 15.00 25.34 1.24
N ALA A 197 16.28 25.67 1.47
CA ALA A 197 17.10 26.36 0.47
C ALA A 197 17.34 25.48 -0.77
N ALA A 198 17.36 24.15 -0.61
CA ALA A 198 17.53 23.19 -1.70
C ALA A 198 16.45 23.31 -2.77
N ALA A 199 15.20 23.61 -2.39
CA ALA A 199 14.08 23.76 -3.32
C ALA A 199 14.07 25.12 -4.05
N ASN A 200 14.92 26.06 -3.65
CA ASN A 200 14.92 27.44 -4.13
C ASN A 200 16.12 27.78 -5.03
N THR A 201 16.91 26.79 -5.47
CA THR A 201 18.06 27.04 -6.34
C THR A 201 17.60 27.44 -7.76
N PRO A 202 18.39 28.24 -8.50
CA PRO A 202 18.09 28.58 -9.88
C PRO A 202 17.94 27.35 -10.79
N ALA A 203 18.69 26.28 -10.49
CA ALA A 203 18.59 25.03 -11.22
C ALA A 203 17.22 24.38 -11.05
N ILE A 204 16.70 24.30 -9.81
CA ILE A 204 15.37 23.75 -9.52
C ILE A 204 14.26 24.60 -10.13
N GLN A 205 14.39 25.93 -10.10
CA GLN A 205 13.42 26.82 -10.76
C GLN A 205 13.37 26.58 -12.29
N GLY A 206 14.50 26.21 -12.90
CA GLY A 206 14.59 25.91 -14.33
C GLY A 206 14.01 24.56 -14.75
N VAL A 207 13.56 23.72 -13.81
CA VAL A 207 13.00 22.37 -14.06
C VAL A 207 11.49 22.41 -14.35
N VAL A 208 10.79 23.47 -13.96
CA VAL A 208 9.31 23.57 -14.02
C VAL A 208 8.70 23.25 -15.39
N ASP A 209 9.34 23.64 -16.49
CA ASP A 209 8.83 23.39 -17.85
C ASP A 209 9.01 21.93 -18.31
N SER A 210 9.79 21.15 -17.55
CA SER A 210 10.19 19.78 -17.87
C SER A 210 9.48 18.74 -17.01
N VAL A 211 8.65 19.17 -16.05
CA VAL A 211 7.82 18.31 -15.21
C VAL A 211 6.36 18.56 -15.58
N TRP A 212 5.63 17.49 -15.89
CA TRP A 212 4.29 17.52 -16.44
C TRP A 212 3.35 16.70 -15.56
N GLN A 213 2.09 17.12 -15.46
CA GLN A 213 1.05 16.30 -14.86
C GLN A 213 0.69 15.21 -15.86
N VAL A 214 0.49 13.99 -15.37
CA VAL A 214 0.03 12.85 -16.18
C VAL A 214 -1.41 12.59 -15.79
N ASP A 215 -2.32 12.70 -16.76
CA ASP A 215 -3.76 12.41 -16.63
C ASP A 215 -4.08 11.21 -17.51
N ALA A 216 -4.47 10.09 -16.89
CA ALA A 216 -4.64 8.80 -17.55
C ALA A 216 -6.07 8.28 -17.37
N LEU A 217 -6.82 8.27 -18.46
CA LEU A 217 -8.22 7.82 -18.49
C LEU A 217 -8.28 6.31 -18.67
N ALA A 218 -8.78 5.59 -17.66
CA ALA A 218 -8.93 4.14 -17.66
C ALA A 218 -10.42 3.77 -17.54
N LEU A 219 -11.16 3.86 -18.66
CA LEU A 219 -12.62 3.63 -18.69
C LEU A 219 -13.00 2.23 -18.22
N ALA A 220 -12.26 1.21 -18.65
CA ALA A 220 -12.43 -0.17 -18.18
C ALA A 220 -12.25 -0.34 -16.66
N CYS A 221 -11.51 0.57 -16.02
CA CYS A 221 -11.28 0.60 -14.57
C CYS A 221 -12.27 1.50 -13.82
N GLY A 222 -13.14 2.21 -14.54
CA GLY A 222 -14.11 3.16 -13.96
C GLY A 222 -13.47 4.35 -13.24
N ARG A 223 -12.22 4.71 -13.59
CA ARG A 223 -11.47 5.79 -12.92
C ARG A 223 -10.55 6.55 -13.87
N SER A 224 -10.26 7.81 -13.54
CA SER A 224 -9.08 8.52 -14.06
C SER A 224 -7.97 8.47 -13.01
N GLN A 225 -6.72 8.41 -13.45
CA GLN A 225 -5.55 8.41 -12.60
C GLN A 225 -4.71 9.65 -12.88
N GLU A 226 -4.25 10.29 -11.83
CA GLU A 226 -3.43 11.50 -11.92
C GLU A 226 -2.08 11.25 -11.24
N GLY A 227 -1.02 11.68 -11.91
CA GLY A 227 0.34 11.59 -11.42
C GLY A 227 1.20 12.72 -11.96
N SER A 228 2.50 12.54 -11.81
CA SER A 228 3.53 13.41 -12.36
C SER A 228 4.38 12.63 -13.36
N GLY A 229 5.09 13.36 -14.20
CA GLY A 229 6.08 12.84 -15.13
C GLY A 229 7.11 13.91 -15.44
N TRP A 230 8.26 13.52 -16.00
CA TRP A 230 9.26 14.49 -16.45
C TRP A 230 9.98 14.05 -17.71
N VAL A 231 10.53 15.03 -18.43
CA VAL A 231 11.23 14.80 -19.70
C VAL A 231 12.60 14.18 -19.47
N ALA A 232 12.76 12.91 -19.85
CA ALA A 232 14.01 12.13 -19.69
C ALA A 232 14.74 11.90 -21.03
N GLY A 233 14.18 12.37 -22.13
CA GLY A 233 14.76 12.33 -23.47
C GLY A 233 13.91 13.09 -24.47
N PRO A 234 14.37 13.24 -25.73
CA PRO A 234 13.61 13.93 -26.77
C PRO A 234 12.22 13.28 -26.95
N GLY A 235 11.17 13.99 -26.54
CA GLY A 235 9.80 13.48 -26.59
C GLY A 235 9.47 12.35 -25.60
N LEU A 236 10.39 11.99 -24.69
CA LEU A 236 10.21 10.90 -23.74
C LEU A 236 9.94 11.45 -22.33
N VAL A 237 8.84 11.01 -21.73
CA VAL A 237 8.42 11.37 -20.37
C VAL A 237 8.39 10.13 -19.49
N VAL A 238 9.15 10.15 -18.39
CA VAL A 238 9.12 9.08 -17.37
C VAL A 238 7.98 9.34 -16.39
N THR A 239 7.29 8.28 -15.98
CA THR A 239 6.30 8.28 -14.89
C THR A 239 6.25 6.89 -14.23
N ASN A 240 5.35 6.67 -13.27
CA ASN A 240 5.11 5.33 -12.74
C ASN A 240 4.14 4.53 -13.62
N ALA A 241 4.29 3.20 -13.63
CA ALA A 241 3.40 2.32 -14.38
C ALA A 241 1.97 2.35 -13.82
N HIS A 242 1.80 2.40 -12.50
CA HIS A 242 0.46 2.45 -11.89
C HIS A 242 -0.33 3.69 -12.31
N VAL A 243 0.33 4.82 -12.60
CA VAL A 243 -0.32 6.05 -13.07
C VAL A 243 -1.05 5.82 -14.39
N VAL A 244 -0.49 4.99 -15.28
CA VAL A 244 -1.06 4.72 -16.61
C VAL A 244 -1.68 3.33 -16.76
N ALA A 245 -1.66 2.50 -15.71
CA ALA A 245 -2.15 1.13 -15.75
C ALA A 245 -3.63 1.02 -16.14
N GLY A 246 -3.92 0.25 -17.20
CA GLY A 246 -5.26 0.09 -17.76
C GLY A 246 -5.80 1.35 -18.46
N ALA A 247 -4.99 2.39 -18.65
CA ALA A 247 -5.40 3.59 -19.35
C ALA A 247 -5.52 3.36 -20.86
N GLU A 248 -6.58 3.92 -21.43
CA GLU A 248 -6.85 3.94 -22.88
C GLU A 248 -6.35 5.24 -23.50
N GLN A 249 -6.32 6.33 -22.72
CA GLN A 249 -5.84 7.62 -23.14
C GLN A 249 -4.95 8.23 -22.06
N VAL A 250 -3.78 8.71 -22.45
CA VAL A 250 -2.85 9.42 -21.55
C VAL A 250 -2.63 10.84 -22.09
N THR A 251 -2.82 11.83 -21.23
CA THR A 251 -2.64 13.25 -21.52
C THR A 251 -1.61 13.84 -20.58
N LEU A 252 -0.62 14.53 -21.14
CA LEU A 252 0.33 15.34 -20.39
C LEU A 252 -0.21 16.77 -20.27
N VAL A 253 -0.22 17.32 -19.06
CA VAL A 253 -0.75 18.66 -18.77
C VAL A 253 0.32 19.54 -18.15
N HIS A 254 0.48 20.75 -18.69
CA HIS A 254 1.36 21.79 -18.13
C HIS A 254 0.71 23.16 -18.30
N GLY A 255 0.25 23.72 -17.18
CA GLY A 255 -0.58 24.93 -17.18
C GLY A 255 -1.85 24.72 -18.01
N VAL A 256 -1.98 25.48 -19.11
CA VAL A 256 -3.11 25.35 -20.05
C VAL A 256 -2.85 24.37 -21.20
N ARG A 257 -1.61 23.89 -21.35
CA ARG A 257 -1.24 22.98 -22.44
C ARG A 257 -1.65 21.56 -22.09
N ARG A 258 -2.21 20.87 -23.08
CA ARG A 258 -2.54 19.43 -23.02
C ARG A 258 -1.94 18.77 -24.25
N VAL A 259 -1.21 17.67 -24.05
CA VAL A 259 -0.52 16.93 -25.11
C VAL A 259 -0.88 15.46 -24.97
N SER A 260 -1.41 14.85 -26.03
CA SER A 260 -1.64 13.39 -26.04
C SER A 260 -0.31 12.66 -26.00
N ALA A 261 -0.24 11.57 -25.22
CA ALA A 261 0.94 10.76 -25.09
C ALA A 261 0.62 9.28 -25.29
N GLU A 262 1.60 8.53 -25.80
CA GLU A 262 1.52 7.09 -26.00
C GLU A 262 2.51 6.39 -25.07
N VAL A 263 2.10 5.27 -24.46
CA VAL A 263 3.02 4.49 -23.62
C VAL A 263 3.95 3.69 -24.52
N VAL A 264 5.27 3.87 -24.41
CA VAL A 264 6.28 3.19 -25.24
C VAL A 264 7.15 2.20 -24.47
N ALA A 265 7.19 2.33 -23.14
CA ALA A 265 7.70 1.29 -22.25
C ALA A 265 6.81 1.21 -21.00
N PHE A 266 6.59 0.00 -20.53
CA PHE A 266 5.74 -0.28 -19.37
C PHE A 266 6.30 -1.47 -18.61
N ASP A 267 6.83 -1.23 -17.41
CA ASP A 267 7.38 -2.23 -16.50
C ASP A 267 6.53 -2.25 -15.21
N PRO A 268 5.58 -3.21 -15.07
CA PRO A 268 4.73 -3.32 -13.89
C PRO A 268 5.49 -3.80 -12.65
N ASP A 269 6.63 -4.48 -12.83
CA ASP A 269 7.42 -4.98 -11.72
C ASP A 269 8.20 -3.82 -11.12
N ARG A 270 8.87 -2.98 -11.92
CA ARG A 270 9.56 -1.77 -11.42
C ARG A 270 8.64 -0.60 -11.08
N ASP A 271 7.37 -0.70 -11.47
CA ASP A 271 6.40 0.40 -11.43
C ASP A 271 6.89 1.64 -12.21
N LEU A 272 7.39 1.42 -13.42
CA LEU A 272 7.88 2.46 -14.30
C LEU A 272 7.24 2.40 -15.67
N ALA A 273 6.91 3.56 -16.21
CA ALA A 273 6.46 3.70 -17.59
C ALA A 273 7.17 4.87 -18.25
N VAL A 274 7.35 4.76 -19.57
CA VAL A 274 7.85 5.85 -20.40
C VAL A 274 6.82 6.15 -21.47
N LEU A 275 6.50 7.44 -21.60
CA LEU A 275 5.54 7.99 -22.53
C LEU A 275 6.28 8.70 -23.66
N SER A 276 5.75 8.59 -24.87
CA SER A 276 6.16 9.36 -26.04
C SER A 276 5.14 10.44 -26.31
N ALA A 277 5.60 11.68 -26.49
CA ALA A 277 4.75 12.83 -26.75
C ALA A 277 5.48 13.92 -27.54
N ASN A 278 4.71 14.70 -28.31
CA ASN A 278 5.22 15.88 -29.02
C ASN A 278 5.25 17.09 -28.07
N LEU A 279 6.36 17.22 -27.34
CA LEU A 279 6.55 18.27 -26.34
C LEU A 279 7.05 19.60 -26.95
N PRO A 280 6.74 20.75 -26.34
CA PRO A 280 7.30 22.03 -26.75
C PRO A 280 8.81 22.08 -26.47
N ALA A 281 9.56 22.88 -27.24
CA ALA A 281 11.00 23.05 -27.07
C ALA A 281 11.43 23.59 -25.69
N SER A 282 10.51 24.24 -24.95
CA SER A 282 10.73 24.68 -23.57
C SER A 282 10.84 23.52 -22.58
N ALA A 283 10.26 22.35 -22.89
CA ALA A 283 10.32 21.15 -22.07
C ALA A 283 11.66 20.44 -22.32
N ARG A 284 12.69 20.86 -21.57
CA ARG A 284 14.06 20.39 -21.74
C ARG A 284 14.25 19.02 -21.09
N VAL A 285 15.17 18.23 -21.63
CA VAL A 285 15.57 16.96 -21.02
C VAL A 285 16.25 17.24 -19.68
N LEU A 286 15.78 16.59 -18.62
CA LEU A 286 16.46 16.59 -17.34
C LEU A 286 17.56 15.51 -17.35
N PRO A 287 18.82 15.87 -17.07
CA PRO A 287 19.90 14.89 -17.02
C PRO A 287 19.71 13.95 -15.83
N LEU A 288 20.09 12.68 -15.98
CA LEU A 288 20.25 11.79 -14.84
C LEU A 288 21.51 12.20 -14.07
N GLY A 289 21.37 12.35 -12.76
CA GLY A 289 22.47 12.68 -11.86
C GLY A 289 22.99 11.46 -11.11
N ASP A 290 24.05 11.67 -10.35
CA ASP A 290 24.68 10.65 -9.52
C ASP A 290 23.77 10.21 -8.37
N ALA A 291 24.07 9.03 -7.82
CA ALA A 291 23.40 8.49 -6.65
C ALA A 291 23.46 9.44 -5.43
N LEU A 292 22.43 9.37 -4.59
CA LEU A 292 22.31 10.19 -3.38
C LEU A 292 22.76 9.40 -2.15
N SER A 293 23.49 10.05 -1.26
CA SER A 293 23.94 9.48 0.01
C SER A 293 23.02 9.87 1.16
N HIS A 294 23.11 9.14 2.28
CA HIS A 294 22.45 9.51 3.54
C HIS A 294 22.78 10.95 3.92
N GLY A 295 21.76 11.74 4.25
CA GLY A 295 21.90 13.13 4.64
C GLY A 295 21.89 14.13 3.49
N ASP A 296 21.95 13.69 2.23
CA ASP A 296 21.93 14.59 1.08
C ASP A 296 20.62 15.38 1.00
N SER A 297 20.72 16.64 0.57
CA SER A 297 19.58 17.45 0.18
C SER A 297 19.08 17.02 -1.20
N ALA A 298 17.77 16.86 -1.32
CA ALA A 298 17.09 16.55 -2.57
C ALA A 298 15.80 17.38 -2.69
N VAL A 299 15.16 17.31 -3.84
CA VAL A 299 13.91 18.04 -4.10
C VAL A 299 12.93 17.12 -4.81
N VAL A 300 11.68 17.10 -4.34
CA VAL A 300 10.57 16.45 -5.02
C VAL A 300 9.84 17.50 -5.85
N ALA A 301 9.63 17.23 -7.13
CA ALA A 301 8.83 18.07 -8.01
C ALA A 301 7.64 17.30 -8.59
N GLY A 302 6.46 17.93 -8.65
CA GLY A 302 5.27 17.25 -9.17
C GLY A 302 3.96 18.01 -8.94
N TYR A 303 2.85 17.27 -9.08
CA TYR A 303 1.48 17.77 -9.06
C TYR A 303 0.67 17.11 -7.93
N PRO A 304 0.94 17.47 -6.65
CA PRO A 304 0.26 16.86 -5.51
C PRO A 304 -1.25 17.03 -5.58
N GLY A 305 -1.99 15.92 -5.53
CA GLY A 305 -3.44 15.83 -5.57
C GLY A 305 -4.07 16.30 -6.88
N GLY A 306 -3.32 16.25 -8.00
CA GLY A 306 -3.76 16.83 -9.28
C GLY A 306 -3.79 18.35 -9.29
N GLY A 307 -3.24 18.98 -8.25
CA GLY A 307 -3.21 20.42 -8.07
C GLY A 307 -2.10 21.10 -8.88
N PRO A 308 -1.76 22.36 -8.56
CA PRO A 308 -0.69 23.08 -9.26
C PRO A 308 0.67 22.42 -9.02
N TYR A 309 1.60 22.66 -9.96
CA TYR A 309 3.00 22.27 -9.82
C TYR A 309 3.58 22.76 -8.48
N ARG A 310 4.28 21.88 -7.78
CA ARG A 310 5.00 22.20 -6.54
C ARG A 310 6.37 21.56 -6.52
N VAL A 311 7.30 22.27 -5.89
CA VAL A 311 8.59 21.74 -5.45
C VAL A 311 8.59 21.66 -3.93
N GLN A 312 9.20 20.61 -3.39
CA GLN A 312 9.33 20.40 -1.96
C GLN A 312 10.73 19.90 -1.63
N ALA A 313 11.37 20.48 -0.62
CA ALA A 313 12.64 20.00 -0.11
C ALA A 313 12.50 18.60 0.50
N ALA A 314 13.51 17.77 0.27
CA ALA A 314 13.62 16.42 0.81
C ALA A 314 15.02 16.21 1.38
N ARG A 315 15.14 15.27 2.32
CA ARG A 315 16.43 14.81 2.82
C ARG A 315 16.53 13.29 2.75
N VAL A 316 17.64 12.79 2.25
CA VAL A 316 17.82 11.35 1.97
C VAL A 316 18.10 10.60 3.27
N ARG A 317 17.28 9.61 3.59
CA ARG A 317 17.45 8.69 4.73
C ARG A 317 18.36 7.50 4.41
N GLY A 318 18.66 7.28 3.14
CA GLY A 318 19.52 6.20 2.66
C GLY A 318 18.80 5.31 1.65
N GLU A 319 19.56 4.37 1.11
CA GLU A 319 19.07 3.35 0.17
C GLU A 319 18.51 2.15 0.91
N VAL A 320 17.42 1.61 0.39
CA VAL A 320 16.74 0.43 0.92
C VAL A 320 16.33 -0.49 -0.22
N ASN A 321 16.62 -1.78 -0.07
CA ASN A 321 16.05 -2.81 -0.95
C ASN A 321 14.70 -3.22 -0.39
N ALA A 322 13.63 -2.73 -1.03
CA ALA A 322 12.27 -2.95 -0.59
C ALA A 322 11.66 -4.13 -1.34
N ARG A 323 11.21 -5.14 -0.58
CA ARG A 323 10.46 -6.26 -1.12
C ARG A 323 8.97 -5.99 -0.95
N GLY A 324 8.27 -5.93 -2.07
CA GLY A 324 6.87 -5.57 -2.15
C GLY A 324 6.13 -6.32 -3.26
N ASP A 325 4.82 -6.11 -3.31
CA ASP A 325 3.98 -6.44 -4.44
C ASP A 325 4.33 -5.59 -5.69
N ASP A 326 4.05 -6.12 -6.88
CA ASP A 326 3.94 -5.34 -8.13
C ASP A 326 2.65 -4.51 -8.19
N ILE A 327 2.50 -3.69 -9.23
CA ILE A 327 1.31 -2.85 -9.41
C ILE A 327 0.00 -3.65 -9.55
N TYR A 328 0.08 -4.98 -9.68
CA TYR A 328 -1.04 -5.89 -9.78
C TYR A 328 -1.21 -6.81 -8.56
N GLY A 329 -0.50 -6.54 -7.45
CA GLY A 329 -0.59 -7.33 -6.22
C GLY A 329 0.14 -8.68 -6.31
N ARG A 330 1.13 -8.83 -7.21
CA ARG A 330 1.99 -10.02 -7.27
C ARG A 330 3.23 -9.79 -6.40
N SER A 331 3.25 -10.49 -5.28
CA SER A 331 4.35 -10.53 -4.33
C SER A 331 5.67 -11.00 -4.96
N GLY A 332 6.78 -10.44 -4.49
CA GLY A 332 8.12 -10.97 -4.75
C GLY A 332 9.02 -10.07 -5.58
N VAL A 333 8.58 -8.85 -5.88
CA VAL A 333 9.45 -7.86 -6.50
C VAL A 333 10.35 -7.23 -5.44
N THR A 334 11.64 -7.13 -5.73
CA THR A 334 12.58 -6.35 -4.92
C THR A 334 13.02 -5.16 -5.74
N ARG A 335 12.95 -3.97 -5.14
CA ARG A 335 13.28 -2.71 -5.79
C ARG A 335 14.31 -1.96 -4.95
N GLU A 336 15.27 -1.35 -5.61
CA GLU A 336 16.19 -0.41 -5.00
C GLU A 336 15.52 0.96 -4.88
N LEU A 337 15.35 1.43 -3.64
CA LEU A 337 14.67 2.70 -3.35
C LEU A 337 15.55 3.62 -2.50
N TYR A 338 15.41 4.92 -2.69
CA TYR A 338 15.74 5.89 -1.64
C TYR A 338 14.58 6.02 -0.66
N ALA A 339 14.88 5.92 0.63
CA ALA A 339 14.02 6.43 1.68
C ALA A 339 14.31 7.92 1.87
N LEU A 340 13.27 8.74 1.96
CA LEU A 340 13.35 10.20 2.02
C LEU A 340 12.57 10.72 3.22
N ARG A 341 13.07 11.80 3.84
CA ARG A 341 12.27 12.67 4.69
C ARG A 341 11.63 13.75 3.81
N ALA A 342 10.38 13.55 3.41
CA ALA A 342 9.63 14.44 2.54
C ALA A 342 8.11 14.24 2.71
N GLY A 343 7.32 15.30 2.53
CA GLY A 343 5.85 15.27 2.63
C GLY A 343 5.16 14.92 1.31
N VAL A 344 5.41 13.72 0.79
CA VAL A 344 4.83 13.26 -0.48
C VAL A 344 3.35 12.91 -0.34
N ARG A 345 2.56 13.28 -1.35
CA ARG A 345 1.11 13.02 -1.47
C ARG A 345 0.78 12.32 -2.80
N PRO A 346 -0.39 11.67 -2.92
CA PRO A 346 -0.91 11.23 -4.23
C PRO A 346 -0.78 12.35 -5.28
N GLY A 347 -0.49 12.01 -6.53
CA GLY A 347 -0.21 12.96 -7.60
C GLY A 347 1.28 13.33 -7.78
N ASN A 348 2.12 13.18 -6.75
CA ASN A 348 3.58 13.27 -6.92
C ASN A 348 4.19 11.99 -7.53
N SER A 349 3.47 10.86 -7.49
CA SER A 349 3.91 9.60 -8.08
C SER A 349 4.29 9.79 -9.54
N GLY A 350 5.47 9.30 -9.91
CA GLY A 350 6.04 9.49 -11.23
C GLY A 350 6.70 10.84 -11.43
N GLY A 351 6.84 11.68 -10.40
CA GLY A 351 7.61 12.94 -10.43
C GLY A 351 9.10 12.71 -10.08
N PRO A 352 10.00 13.59 -10.51
CA PRO A 352 11.43 13.37 -10.30
C PRO A 352 11.84 13.66 -8.86
N LEU A 353 12.74 12.82 -8.34
CA LEU A 353 13.60 13.16 -7.22
C LEU A 353 14.84 13.86 -7.78
N LEU A 354 15.01 15.14 -7.47
CA LEU A 354 16.07 16.00 -8.01
C LEU A 354 17.19 16.19 -7.00
N ARG A 355 18.43 16.25 -7.49
CA ARG A 355 19.57 16.85 -6.79
C ARG A 355 19.43 18.38 -6.81
N THR A 356 20.17 19.08 -5.95
CA THR A 356 20.13 20.55 -5.86
C THR A 356 20.58 21.28 -7.13
N ASP A 357 21.27 20.58 -8.03
CA ASP A 357 21.72 21.05 -9.35
C ASP A 357 20.69 20.81 -10.47
N GLY A 358 19.50 20.26 -10.14
CA GLY A 358 18.42 20.01 -11.10
C GLY A 358 18.53 18.70 -11.89
N SER A 359 19.56 17.89 -11.65
CA SER A 359 19.64 16.54 -12.22
C SER A 359 18.75 15.54 -11.45
N VAL A 360 18.26 14.51 -12.13
CA VAL A 360 17.34 13.52 -11.58
C VAL A 360 18.12 12.38 -10.93
N ALA A 361 17.89 12.12 -9.64
CA ALA A 361 18.45 10.99 -8.92
C ALA A 361 17.49 9.79 -8.82
N GLY A 362 16.19 9.98 -9.07
CA GLY A 362 15.21 8.89 -8.98
C GLY A 362 13.76 9.30 -9.31
N VAL A 363 12.84 8.35 -9.10
CA VAL A 363 11.40 8.45 -9.44
C VAL A 363 10.55 8.33 -8.18
N ILE A 364 9.77 9.34 -7.83
CA ILE A 364 8.86 9.27 -6.67
C ILE A 364 7.83 8.18 -6.90
N PHE A 365 7.71 7.26 -5.93
CA PHE A 365 6.97 6.01 -6.08
C PHE A 365 5.88 5.84 -5.02
N ALA A 366 6.25 5.94 -3.74
CA ALA A 366 5.34 5.62 -2.64
C ALA A 366 5.55 6.53 -1.42
N ARG A 367 4.59 6.47 -0.48
CA ARG A 367 4.73 7.05 0.86
C ARG A 367 4.79 5.95 1.91
N SER A 368 5.42 6.25 3.04
CA SER A 368 5.41 5.39 4.22
C SER A 368 4.01 5.27 4.82
N LEU A 369 3.68 4.07 5.30
CA LEU A 369 2.48 3.84 6.11
C LEU A 369 2.72 4.09 7.60
N ASP A 370 3.99 4.11 8.03
CA ASP A 370 4.39 4.28 9.43
C ASP A 370 4.69 5.72 9.82
N ASP A 371 5.29 6.48 8.90
CA ASP A 371 5.74 7.85 9.14
C ASP A 371 5.24 8.78 8.02
N PRO A 372 4.34 9.74 8.32
CA PRO A 372 3.83 10.68 7.32
C PRO A 372 4.90 11.62 6.75
N GLN A 373 6.11 11.64 7.31
CA GLN A 373 7.26 12.39 6.80
C GLN A 373 8.22 11.52 5.99
N THR A 374 7.89 10.24 5.75
CA THR A 374 8.73 9.33 4.97
C THR A 374 8.11 9.01 3.62
N ALA A 375 8.92 9.12 2.58
CA ALA A 375 8.56 8.80 1.20
C ALA A 375 9.63 7.94 0.54
N TYR A 376 9.28 7.31 -0.58
CA TYR A 376 10.16 6.41 -1.32
C TYR A 376 10.26 6.82 -2.78
N ALA A 377 11.48 6.77 -3.31
CA ALA A 377 11.77 6.97 -4.73
C ALA A 377 12.57 5.81 -5.29
N LEU A 378 12.23 5.32 -6.48
CA LEU A 378 13.05 4.36 -7.23
C LEU A 378 14.37 5.02 -7.63
N THR A 379 15.49 4.31 -7.49
CA THR A 379 16.79 4.85 -7.90
C THR A 379 16.93 4.88 -9.43
N ASN A 380 17.91 5.62 -9.94
CA ASN A 380 18.23 5.60 -11.36
C ASN A 380 18.62 4.19 -11.87
N ASN A 381 19.14 3.31 -11.00
CA ASN A 381 19.44 1.92 -11.36
C ASN A 381 18.18 1.14 -11.78
N GLU A 382 17.03 1.44 -11.18
CA GLU A 382 15.75 0.86 -11.60
C GLU A 382 15.22 1.52 -12.88
N LEU A 383 15.49 2.81 -13.06
CA LEU A 383 15.01 3.59 -14.21
C LEU A 383 15.71 3.26 -15.52
N GLU A 384 17.04 3.13 -15.49
CA GLU A 384 17.86 3.01 -16.69
C GLU A 384 17.46 1.86 -17.63
N PRO A 385 17.17 0.63 -17.15
CA PRO A 385 16.73 -0.46 -18.03
C PRO A 385 15.42 -0.13 -18.78
N VAL A 386 14.47 0.52 -18.10
CA VAL A 386 13.16 0.88 -18.68
C VAL A 386 13.31 2.02 -19.68
N LEU A 387 14.17 3.00 -19.39
CA LEU A 387 14.47 4.09 -20.30
C LEU A 387 15.23 3.61 -21.55
N ALA A 388 16.12 2.63 -21.40
CA ALA A 388 16.80 1.99 -22.53
C ALA A 388 15.81 1.24 -23.44
N GLN A 389 14.85 0.51 -22.85
CA GLN A 389 13.76 -0.12 -23.60
C GLN A 389 12.94 0.91 -24.38
N ALA A 390 12.57 2.03 -23.75
CA ALA A 390 11.79 3.09 -24.39
C ALA A 390 12.53 3.72 -25.58
N ARG A 391 13.86 3.94 -25.47
CA ARG A 391 14.68 4.47 -26.56
C ARG A 391 14.78 3.52 -27.76
N ALA A 392 14.64 2.22 -27.52
CA ALA A 392 14.64 1.19 -28.55
C ALA A 392 13.23 0.90 -29.10
N ALA A 393 12.17 1.44 -28.50
CA ALA A 393 10.80 1.18 -28.90
C ALA A 393 10.46 1.85 -30.23
N SER A 394 9.78 1.12 -31.11
CA SER A 394 9.30 1.61 -32.41
C SER A 394 7.78 1.76 -32.49
N ALA A 395 7.06 1.35 -31.45
CA ALA A 395 5.60 1.37 -31.40
C ALA A 395 5.11 1.47 -29.94
N PRO A 396 3.88 1.95 -29.71
CA PRO A 396 3.25 1.93 -28.39
C PRO A 396 3.09 0.51 -27.84
N VAL A 397 3.10 0.40 -26.51
CA VAL A 397 2.84 -0.83 -25.77
C VAL A 397 1.56 -0.69 -24.94
N GLY A 398 0.92 -1.82 -24.64
CA GLY A 398 -0.27 -1.83 -23.79
C GLY A 398 0.05 -1.48 -22.33
N THR A 399 -0.93 -0.89 -21.65
CA THR A 399 -0.87 -0.49 -20.23
C THR A 399 -1.33 -1.58 -19.26
N GLY A 400 -1.52 -2.80 -19.77
CA GLY A 400 -1.99 -3.96 -19.03
C GLY A 400 -3.40 -3.79 -18.45
N ARG A 401 -3.63 -4.34 -17.25
CA ARG A 401 -4.92 -4.29 -16.55
C ARG A 401 -4.97 -3.13 -15.55
N CYS A 402 -6.13 -2.92 -14.93
CA CYS A 402 -6.25 -1.99 -13.80
C CYS A 402 -5.26 -2.36 -12.69
N ALA A 403 -4.52 -1.37 -12.19
CA ALA A 403 -3.68 -1.55 -11.00
C ALA A 403 -4.53 -1.96 -9.79
N ALA A 404 -3.96 -2.82 -8.95
CA ALA A 404 -4.63 -3.52 -7.85
C ALA A 404 -5.15 -2.60 -6.74
#